data_AF-A0A935WSE4-F1
#
_entry.id   AF-A0A935WSE4-F1
#
_cell.length_a   1.000
_cell.length_b   1.000
_cell.length_c   1.000
_cell.angle_alpha   90.00
_cell.angle_beta   90.00
_cell.angle_gamma   90.00
#
_symmetry.space_group_name_H-M   'P 1'
#
loop_
_entity.id
_entity.type
_entity.pdbx_description
1 polymer ?
#
loop_
_entity_poly.entity_id
_entity_poly.type
_entity_poly.pdbx_seq_one_letter_code
_entity_poly.pdbx_strand_id
1 'polypeptide(L)'
;MVSTSIHVNHAGRPGVGRGHSEVDASPSDASVAISDVADSGTLEHALLTQADATTRSPDGHTSLPELDRYLSARSHADVRGLVEGPRLDALRAKLPSVGRSSRASARSVRSSAESILAARTITADQAAQLIKPGDRVLIPIGHMGSAEIIDALKRRALQPDQLDASKPVRLFGGAHLIDPMVYATGGKIVPESIFIDACSRQAYAAGLGDFIPIYLHRIPSLVRDGRLPVDVAVVRVTEPDEDGYVSLGTTAVFGPAGIEAAKTVIAEMNPNVPRTRGETKVHVSKLDHIVRSRAPMFPLPVPEVSEIDARIAKNIVGLIPEGATLQFGIGGVPNAVAGALAAEGRRGLHVRSEMISDGVMKLAEAGAIDGDIEFAFAMGSNDLLQWMNNNPRLNAKSVDKINEPSELRKIDKFVAVNTALRIDLKGQANAQQINGTMYSGVGGQVDFMRGATGSKDGRAILALPSVKTIKNEAGEPELISTIVPRLTGDDVVTTPMHDVQYVVTEHGVAYLDGKTMTERAKALIAVADPRFRPALEAELKTLQRRRAAAPASES
;
A
#
# COMPACT_ATOMS: atom_id res chain seq x y z
N MET A 1 27.80 -15.38 28.80
CA MET A 1 29.02 -14.56 28.74
C MET A 1 28.85 -13.68 27.52
N VAL A 2 28.48 -12.40 27.64
CA VAL A 2 29.24 -11.31 28.25
C VAL A 2 28.33 -10.38 29.05
N SER A 3 28.91 -9.83 30.11
CA SER A 3 28.37 -8.98 31.17
C SER A 3 27.96 -7.59 30.69
N THR A 4 26.85 -7.08 31.22
CA THR A 4 26.42 -5.69 31.14
C THR A 4 27.05 -4.92 32.31
N SER A 5 27.73 -3.81 32.03
CA SER A 5 28.25 -2.90 33.06
C SER A 5 27.80 -1.48 32.75
N ILE A 6 26.90 -0.96 33.57
CA ILE A 6 26.48 0.44 33.61
C ILE A 6 27.47 1.18 34.52
N HIS A 7 28.04 2.30 34.08
CA HIS A 7 28.74 3.23 34.96
C HIS A 7 28.18 4.65 34.79
N VAL A 8 27.73 5.18 35.92
CA VAL A 8 27.35 6.57 36.17
C VAL A 8 28.59 7.26 36.73
N ASN A 9 28.87 8.51 36.34
CA ASN A 9 29.76 9.35 37.13
C ASN A 9 29.33 10.81 37.15
N HIS A 10 29.26 11.37 38.35
CA HIS A 10 28.94 12.75 38.67
C HIS A 10 30.20 13.55 39.02
N ALA A 11 30.28 14.75 38.45
CA ALA A 11 30.74 16.05 39.00
C ALA A 11 32.12 16.21 39.69
N GLY A 12 32.85 17.26 39.22
CA GLY A 12 33.91 17.95 40.00
C GLY A 12 34.81 18.90 39.18
N ARG A 13 34.44 20.19 39.09
CA ARG A 13 35.24 21.37 38.61
C ARG A 13 36.25 21.82 39.72
N PRO A 14 37.12 22.89 39.61
CA PRO A 14 37.14 24.05 38.67
C PRO A 14 38.55 24.59 38.22
N GLY A 15 38.57 25.65 37.38
CA GLY A 15 39.74 26.56 37.19
C GLY A 15 39.91 27.19 35.79
N VAL A 16 39.06 28.16 35.38
CA VAL A 16 39.35 29.61 35.13
C VAL A 16 40.32 29.98 33.98
N GLY A 17 39.79 30.72 32.99
CA GLY A 17 40.53 31.55 32.03
C GLY A 17 39.58 32.28 31.06
N ARG A 18 39.55 33.61 31.11
CA ARG A 18 38.53 34.53 30.56
C ARG A 18 38.70 34.86 29.07
N GLY A 19 37.60 35.23 28.41
CA GLY A 19 37.56 36.01 27.17
C GLY A 19 36.11 36.38 26.80
N HIS A 20 35.79 37.67 26.85
CA HIS A 20 34.46 38.28 26.78
C HIS A 20 33.81 38.32 25.39
N SER A 21 32.49 38.14 25.32
CA SER A 21 31.53 39.12 24.75
C SER A 21 30.09 38.66 24.99
N GLU A 22 29.38 39.36 25.88
CA GLU A 22 27.93 39.26 26.11
C GLU A 22 27.16 39.97 25.00
N VAL A 23 26.09 39.35 24.51
CA VAL A 23 24.88 40.05 24.05
C VAL A 23 23.67 39.25 24.55
N ASP A 24 22.95 39.86 25.48
CA ASP A 24 21.62 39.48 25.95
C ASP A 24 20.59 39.59 24.81
N ALA A 25 19.72 38.58 24.66
CA ALA A 25 18.44 38.73 23.96
C ALA A 25 17.38 37.81 24.59
N SER A 26 16.31 38.45 25.06
CA SER A 26 15.10 37.92 25.68
C SER A 26 14.26 37.03 24.74
N PRO A 27 13.38 36.15 25.29
CA PRO A 27 12.45 35.35 24.50
C PRO A 27 11.21 36.16 24.12
N SER A 28 11.25 36.81 22.97
CA SER A 28 10.06 37.31 22.27
C SER A 28 10.34 37.24 20.78
N ASP A 29 9.52 36.47 20.06
CA ASP A 29 9.41 36.35 18.59
C ASP A 29 9.55 34.90 18.10
N ALA A 30 8.59 34.07 18.49
CA ALA A 30 8.21 32.85 17.76
C ALA A 30 6.68 32.76 17.69
N SER A 31 6.07 33.84 17.21
CA SER A 31 4.67 33.88 16.77
C SER A 31 4.66 34.31 15.30
N VAL A 32 5.14 33.45 14.42
CA VAL A 32 4.80 33.57 13.00
C VAL A 32 3.37 33.05 12.87
N ALA A 33 2.48 33.98 12.58
CA ALA A 33 1.05 33.76 12.50
C ALA A 33 0.71 32.65 11.50
N ILE A 34 -0.05 31.66 11.97
CA ILE A 34 -0.76 30.66 11.18
C ILE A 34 -1.99 31.35 10.57
N SER A 35 -1.78 32.36 9.73
CA SER A 35 -2.85 33.09 9.04
C SER A 35 -2.62 33.33 7.55
N ASP A 36 -1.42 33.06 7.01
CA ASP A 36 -1.08 33.46 5.63
C ASP A 36 -0.90 32.27 4.64
N VAL A 37 -1.40 31.07 4.96
CA VAL A 37 -1.44 29.92 4.02
C VAL A 37 -2.87 29.60 3.55
N ALA A 38 -3.78 30.58 3.66
CA ALA A 38 -5.15 30.47 3.18
C ALA A 38 -5.38 31.37 1.96
N ASP A 39 -4.49 31.34 0.97
CA ASP A 39 -4.74 31.93 -0.34
C ASP A 39 -4.91 30.81 -1.37
N SER A 40 -6.14 30.67 -1.87
CA SER A 40 -6.57 29.66 -2.85
C SER A 40 -5.72 29.63 -4.14
N GLY A 41 -4.94 30.69 -4.40
CA GLY A 41 -4.03 30.78 -5.55
C GLY A 41 -2.72 29.99 -5.40
N THR A 42 -2.22 29.71 -4.19
CA THR A 42 -0.97 28.95 -4.01
C THR A 42 -1.15 27.44 -4.20
N LEU A 43 -2.33 26.90 -3.88
CA LEU A 43 -2.68 25.50 -4.14
C LEU A 43 -2.90 25.24 -5.63
N GLU A 44 -3.58 26.14 -6.35
CA GLU A 44 -3.70 26.08 -7.81
C GLU A 44 -2.34 26.21 -8.50
N HIS A 45 -1.49 27.13 -8.04
CA HIS A 45 -0.16 27.34 -8.62
C HIS A 45 0.79 26.16 -8.33
N ALA A 46 0.68 25.48 -7.19
CA ALA A 46 1.45 24.27 -6.89
C ALA A 46 0.97 23.02 -7.67
N LEU A 47 -0.32 22.95 -8.00
CA LEU A 47 -0.91 21.90 -8.84
C LEU A 47 -0.61 22.14 -10.34
N LEU A 48 -0.50 23.39 -10.79
CA LEU A 48 -0.23 23.76 -12.19
C LEU A 48 1.26 23.64 -12.58
N THR A 49 2.22 23.91 -11.69
CA THR A 49 3.67 23.83 -12.04
C THR A 49 4.20 22.43 -12.31
N GLN A 50 3.46 21.35 -11.98
CA GLN A 50 3.84 19.97 -12.34
C GLN A 50 3.15 19.42 -13.60
N ALA A 51 2.22 20.16 -14.21
CA ALA A 51 1.65 19.78 -15.51
C ALA A 51 2.73 19.74 -16.63
N ASP A 52 3.88 20.39 -16.45
CA ASP A 52 5.01 20.37 -17.38
C ASP A 52 6.00 19.19 -17.17
N ALA A 53 5.64 18.18 -16.38
CA ALA A 53 6.55 17.07 -16.04
C ALA A 53 6.13 15.65 -16.45
N THR A 54 5.08 15.50 -17.26
CA THR A 54 4.74 14.21 -17.88
C THR A 54 4.46 14.38 -19.37
N THR A 55 4.80 13.35 -20.14
CA THR A 55 4.97 13.32 -21.60
C THR A 55 3.82 13.95 -22.40
N ARG A 56 4.13 14.97 -23.23
CA ARG A 56 3.22 15.54 -24.24
C ARG A 56 3.14 14.60 -25.47
N SER A 57 1.94 14.44 -26.03
CA SER A 57 1.78 13.99 -27.43
C SER A 57 2.04 15.18 -28.39
N PRO A 58 2.26 14.95 -29.69
CA PRO A 58 2.68 15.97 -30.65
C PRO A 58 1.72 17.15 -30.88
N ASP A 59 0.47 17.09 -30.39
CA ASP A 59 -0.60 18.02 -30.78
C ASP A 59 -1.04 18.98 -29.65
N GLY A 60 -0.09 19.53 -28.89
CA GLY A 60 -0.19 20.89 -28.34
C GLY A 60 -1.33 21.26 -27.37
N HIS A 61 -2.13 20.32 -26.86
CA HIS A 61 -3.21 20.60 -25.89
C HIS A 61 -2.89 20.05 -24.49
N THR A 62 -2.70 20.95 -23.51
CA THR A 62 -2.69 20.63 -22.08
C THR A 62 -4.12 20.38 -21.60
N SER A 63 -4.42 19.13 -21.27
CA SER A 63 -5.53 18.75 -20.40
C SER A 63 -4.99 17.72 -19.43
N LEU A 64 -5.46 17.70 -18.18
CA LEU A 64 -5.09 16.74 -17.15
C LEU A 64 -6.02 15.53 -17.29
N PRO A 65 -5.80 14.54 -18.18
CA PRO A 65 -6.89 13.67 -18.59
C PRO A 65 -7.27 12.67 -17.49
N GLU A 66 -6.41 12.45 -16.50
CA GLU A 66 -6.65 11.53 -15.38
C GLU A 66 -7.13 12.22 -14.11
N LEU A 67 -6.59 13.40 -13.76
CA LEU A 67 -7.09 14.20 -12.64
C LEU A 67 -8.39 14.92 -13.02
N ASP A 68 -8.51 15.47 -14.24
CA ASP A 68 -9.78 15.99 -14.75
C ASP A 68 -10.79 14.87 -14.99
N ARG A 69 -10.42 13.65 -15.39
CA ARG A 69 -11.37 12.50 -15.37
C ARG A 69 -11.80 12.15 -13.95
N TYR A 70 -10.86 12.14 -13.01
CA TYR A 70 -11.14 11.84 -11.60
C TYR A 70 -12.06 12.90 -10.95
N LEU A 71 -11.86 14.18 -11.29
CA LEU A 71 -12.66 15.31 -10.79
C LEU A 71 -13.98 15.49 -11.58
N SER A 72 -13.99 15.28 -12.91
CA SER A 72 -15.20 15.37 -13.75
C SER A 72 -16.14 14.18 -13.60
N ALA A 73 -15.65 12.98 -13.27
CA ALA A 73 -16.50 11.85 -12.91
C ALA A 73 -17.28 12.09 -11.60
N ARG A 74 -16.89 13.10 -10.80
CA ARG A 74 -17.61 13.53 -9.59
C ARG A 74 -18.62 14.66 -9.84
N SER A 75 -18.52 15.43 -10.92
CA SER A 75 -19.47 16.49 -11.25
C SER A 75 -20.48 16.06 -12.32
N HIS A 76 -21.68 15.69 -11.84
CA HIS A 76 -22.94 15.58 -12.60
C HIS A 76 -23.04 14.60 -13.78
N ALA A 77 -23.89 13.58 -13.54
CA ALA A 77 -25.03 13.22 -14.38
C ALA A 77 -24.80 12.78 -15.84
N ASP A 78 -24.01 11.73 -16.09
CA ASP A 78 -24.10 11.01 -17.38
C ASP A 78 -23.76 9.50 -17.29
N VAL A 79 -24.30 8.80 -16.27
CA VAL A 79 -24.21 7.33 -16.14
C VAL A 79 -25.55 6.65 -16.50
N ARG A 80 -26.22 7.13 -17.57
CA ARG A 80 -27.46 6.51 -18.07
C ARG A 80 -27.28 5.57 -19.26
N GLY A 81 -26.06 5.40 -19.79
CA GLY A 81 -25.82 4.62 -21.02
C GLY A 81 -25.19 3.23 -20.84
N LEU A 82 -24.83 2.79 -19.63
CA LEU A 82 -23.99 1.59 -19.41
C LEU A 82 -24.72 0.37 -18.84
N VAL A 83 -26.05 0.39 -18.73
CA VAL A 83 -26.82 -0.69 -18.06
C VAL A 83 -28.05 -1.10 -18.85
N GLU A 84 -27.94 -1.45 -20.14
CA GLU A 84 -29.01 -2.22 -20.80
C GLU A 84 -28.44 -3.24 -21.80
N GLY A 85 -28.55 -4.52 -21.43
CA GLY A 85 -28.23 -5.68 -22.27
C GLY A 85 -28.97 -6.92 -21.75
N PRO A 86 -29.84 -7.57 -22.53
CA PRO A 86 -30.79 -8.56 -22.04
C PRO A 86 -30.20 -9.97 -22.04
N ARG A 87 -30.01 -10.61 -20.87
CA ARG A 87 -29.81 -12.08 -20.77
C ARG A 87 -29.87 -12.71 -19.36
N LEU A 88 -30.62 -12.14 -18.42
CA LEU A 88 -30.76 -12.73 -17.07
C LEU A 88 -31.90 -13.75 -16.93
N ASP A 89 -32.88 -13.78 -17.84
CA ASP A 89 -34.07 -14.63 -17.68
C ASP A 89 -33.88 -16.08 -18.18
N ALA A 90 -32.86 -16.36 -18.98
CA ALA A 90 -32.63 -17.70 -19.55
C ALA A 90 -31.88 -18.68 -18.61
N LEU A 91 -31.33 -18.20 -17.48
CA LEU A 91 -30.54 -19.01 -16.54
C LEU A 91 -31.31 -19.48 -15.29
N ARG A 92 -32.53 -18.98 -15.07
CA ARG A 92 -33.35 -19.31 -13.88
C ARG A 92 -34.09 -20.66 -13.96
N ALA A 93 -34.10 -21.34 -15.10
CA ALA A 93 -34.94 -22.53 -15.34
C ALA A 93 -34.30 -23.89 -14.98
N LYS A 94 -33.14 -23.95 -14.33
CA LYS A 94 -32.42 -25.24 -14.08
C LYS A 94 -31.84 -25.43 -12.66
N LEU A 95 -32.54 -25.03 -11.60
CA LEU A 95 -32.12 -25.34 -10.23
C LEU A 95 -33.15 -26.23 -9.49
N PRO A 96 -32.73 -27.36 -8.88
CA PRO A 96 -33.62 -28.26 -8.16
C PRO A 96 -34.11 -27.67 -6.83
N SER A 97 -35.32 -28.05 -6.44
CA SER A 97 -36.02 -27.54 -5.25
C SER A 97 -35.42 -28.05 -3.93
N VAL A 98 -34.99 -27.13 -3.06
CA VAL A 98 -34.56 -27.41 -1.68
C VAL A 98 -35.76 -27.58 -0.75
N GLY A 99 -35.72 -28.60 0.11
CA GLY A 99 -36.78 -29.09 0.99
C GLY A 99 -37.27 -28.10 2.07
N ARG A 100 -38.49 -28.35 2.57
CA ARG A 100 -39.31 -27.43 3.39
C ARG A 100 -38.79 -27.14 4.80
N SER A 101 -37.82 -27.87 5.36
CA SER A 101 -37.37 -27.68 6.75
C SER A 101 -36.32 -26.57 6.93
N SER A 102 -35.56 -26.19 5.90
CA SER A 102 -34.58 -25.09 5.97
C SER A 102 -35.21 -23.69 5.88
N ARG A 103 -36.44 -23.59 5.33
CA ARG A 103 -37.11 -22.31 5.07
C ARG A 103 -37.55 -21.57 6.33
N ALA A 104 -37.88 -22.27 7.41
CA ALA A 104 -38.34 -21.62 8.64
C ALA A 104 -37.18 -20.94 9.40
N SER A 105 -36.02 -21.61 9.48
CA SER A 105 -34.79 -21.06 10.06
C SER A 105 -34.22 -19.91 9.23
N ALA A 106 -34.20 -20.07 7.90
CA ALA A 106 -33.77 -18.99 7.00
C ALA A 106 -34.68 -17.76 7.10
N ARG A 107 -35.99 -17.95 7.32
CA ARG A 107 -36.95 -16.85 7.49
C ARG A 107 -36.78 -16.11 8.81
N SER A 108 -36.46 -16.81 9.91
CA SER A 108 -36.22 -16.16 11.20
C SER A 108 -34.91 -15.38 11.23
N VAL A 109 -33.83 -15.93 10.67
CA VAL A 109 -32.53 -15.23 10.56
C VAL A 109 -32.65 -13.99 9.66
N ARG A 110 -33.29 -14.13 8.48
CA ARG A 110 -33.57 -13.01 7.59
C ARG A 110 -34.39 -11.89 8.25
N SER A 111 -35.41 -12.26 9.03
CA SER A 111 -36.21 -11.28 9.80
C SER A 111 -35.40 -10.55 10.88
N SER A 112 -34.37 -11.19 11.43
CA SER A 112 -33.50 -10.58 12.44
C SER A 112 -32.46 -9.62 11.82
N ALA A 113 -31.88 -9.96 10.67
CA ALA A 113 -30.94 -9.11 9.96
C ALA A 113 -31.63 -7.85 9.43
N GLU A 114 -32.80 -7.98 8.80
CA GLU A 114 -33.60 -6.84 8.31
C GLU A 114 -33.98 -5.89 9.46
N SER A 115 -34.33 -6.42 10.63
CA SER A 115 -34.60 -5.62 11.83
C SER A 115 -33.35 -4.87 12.32
N ILE A 116 -32.18 -5.51 12.32
CA ILE A 116 -30.91 -4.85 12.69
C ILE A 116 -30.60 -3.72 11.72
N LEU A 117 -30.73 -3.96 10.41
CA LEU A 117 -30.51 -2.93 9.39
C LEU A 117 -31.43 -1.74 9.61
N ALA A 118 -32.73 -1.97 9.79
CA ALA A 118 -33.71 -0.90 9.99
C ALA A 118 -33.41 -0.06 11.24
N ALA A 119 -32.98 -0.70 12.33
CA ALA A 119 -32.67 -0.01 13.59
C ALA A 119 -31.33 0.74 13.59
N ARG A 120 -30.35 0.30 12.79
CA ARG A 120 -28.98 0.84 12.79
C ARG A 120 -28.65 1.73 11.58
N THR A 121 -29.59 1.87 10.64
CA THR A 121 -29.39 2.74 9.47
C THR A 121 -29.45 4.21 9.87
N ILE A 122 -28.41 4.97 9.54
CA ILE A 122 -28.28 6.42 9.75
C ILE A 122 -27.77 7.09 8.47
N THR A 123 -27.87 8.42 8.40
CA THR A 123 -27.29 9.20 7.30
C THR A 123 -25.76 9.32 7.43
N ALA A 124 -25.07 9.63 6.33
CA ALA A 124 -23.64 9.91 6.37
C ALA A 124 -23.30 11.10 7.29
N ASP A 125 -24.16 12.13 7.34
CA ASP A 125 -23.98 13.27 8.25
C ASP A 125 -24.13 12.88 9.73
N GLN A 126 -25.11 12.02 10.05
CA GLN A 126 -25.24 11.46 11.40
C GLN A 126 -24.03 10.62 11.77
N ALA A 127 -23.52 9.79 10.84
CA ALA A 127 -22.32 9.01 11.05
C ALA A 127 -21.09 9.90 11.30
N ALA A 128 -20.92 10.97 10.52
CA ALA A 128 -19.84 11.93 10.70
C ALA A 128 -19.91 12.63 12.07
N GLN A 129 -21.10 12.83 12.66
CA GLN A 129 -21.26 13.40 14.00
C GLN A 129 -20.83 12.44 15.12
N LEU A 130 -20.80 11.13 14.88
CA LEU A 130 -20.32 10.14 15.85
C LEU A 130 -18.80 10.16 16.02
N ILE A 131 -18.07 10.65 15.02
CA ILE A 131 -16.61 10.80 15.05
C ILE A 131 -16.25 12.06 15.83
N LYS A 132 -15.57 11.95 16.97
CA LYS A 132 -15.30 13.06 17.88
C LYS A 132 -13.91 13.67 17.64
N PRO A 133 -13.71 14.95 17.99
CA PRO A 133 -12.37 15.55 18.00
C PRO A 133 -11.37 14.70 18.80
N GLY A 134 -10.25 14.37 18.15
CA GLY A 134 -9.20 13.53 18.72
C GLY A 134 -9.37 12.03 18.52
N ASP A 135 -10.47 11.56 17.91
CA ASP A 135 -10.62 10.14 17.57
C ASP A 135 -9.60 9.73 16.51
N ARG A 136 -9.08 8.50 16.64
CA ARG A 136 -8.43 7.80 15.53
C ARG A 136 -9.46 6.94 14.80
N VAL A 137 -9.64 7.23 13.52
CA VAL A 137 -10.59 6.55 12.63
C VAL A 137 -9.83 5.62 11.70
N LEU A 138 -10.06 4.32 11.82
CA LEU A 138 -9.54 3.33 10.88
C LEU A 138 -10.37 3.35 9.61
N ILE A 139 -9.70 3.45 8.46
CA ILE A 139 -10.30 3.36 7.13
C ILE A 139 -9.72 2.18 6.34
N PRO A 140 -10.50 1.52 5.46
CA PRO A 140 -10.02 0.40 4.66
C PRO A 140 -9.07 0.89 3.57
N ILE A 141 -8.23 -0.01 3.06
CA ILE A 141 -7.28 0.29 1.98
C ILE A 141 -7.84 -0.08 0.60
N GLY A 142 -7.25 0.51 -0.45
CA GLY A 142 -7.56 0.20 -1.83
C GLY A 142 -8.96 0.63 -2.27
N HIS A 143 -9.64 -0.21 -3.05
CA HIS A 143 -10.99 0.05 -3.59
C HIS A 143 -12.08 0.26 -2.53
N MET A 144 -11.80 -0.07 -1.28
CA MET A 144 -12.75 -0.08 -0.17
C MET A 144 -12.73 1.18 0.69
N GLY A 145 -11.97 2.21 0.31
CA GLY A 145 -12.09 3.54 0.88
C GLY A 145 -13.57 3.99 0.86
N SER A 146 -14.08 4.46 2.00
CA SER A 146 -15.48 4.88 2.14
C SER A 146 -15.65 6.31 1.64
N ALA A 147 -16.43 6.52 0.58
CA ALA A 147 -16.58 7.82 -0.04
C ALA A 147 -17.55 8.71 0.74
N GLU A 148 -18.73 8.18 1.09
CA GLU A 148 -19.84 8.99 1.62
C GLU A 148 -19.57 9.48 3.04
N ILE A 149 -19.05 8.61 3.91
CA ILE A 149 -18.77 8.94 5.31
C ILE A 149 -17.61 9.94 5.41
N ILE A 150 -16.56 9.74 4.60
CA ILE A 150 -15.40 10.65 4.58
C ILE A 150 -15.79 11.99 3.96
N ASP A 151 -16.64 12.00 2.93
CA ASP A 151 -17.21 13.23 2.35
C ASP A 151 -18.05 14.02 3.37
N ALA A 152 -18.90 13.33 4.14
CA ALA A 152 -19.65 13.96 5.22
C ALA A 152 -18.74 14.51 6.34
N LEU A 153 -17.70 13.77 6.72
CA LEU A 153 -16.73 14.23 7.72
C LEU A 153 -15.97 15.47 7.26
N LYS A 154 -15.56 15.54 5.98
CA LYS A 154 -14.93 16.76 5.42
C LYS A 154 -15.91 17.93 5.40
N ARG A 155 -17.15 17.74 4.96
CA ARG A 155 -18.18 18.80 5.00
C ARG A 155 -18.37 19.33 6.43
N ARG A 156 -18.38 18.45 7.42
CA ARG A 156 -18.40 18.83 8.83
C ARG A 156 -17.14 19.60 9.24
N ALA A 157 -15.95 19.17 8.83
CA ALA A 157 -14.69 19.86 9.14
C ALA A 157 -14.63 21.29 8.59
N LEU A 158 -15.24 21.53 7.42
CA LEU A 158 -15.28 22.84 6.78
C LEU A 158 -16.28 23.80 7.44
N GLN A 159 -17.20 23.31 8.26
CA GLN A 159 -18.09 24.16 9.05
C GLN A 159 -17.32 24.78 10.24
N PRO A 160 -17.58 26.07 10.57
CA PRO A 160 -17.05 26.68 11.78
C PRO A 160 -17.45 25.89 13.04
N ASP A 161 -16.53 25.79 14.00
CA ASP A 161 -16.74 25.23 15.34
C ASP A 161 -17.20 23.75 15.44
N GLN A 162 -17.28 23.03 14.33
CA GLN A 162 -17.68 21.61 14.33
C GLN A 162 -16.52 20.65 14.64
N LEU A 163 -15.31 21.01 14.20
CA LEU A 163 -14.03 20.33 14.48
C LEU A 163 -12.93 21.39 14.65
N ASP A 164 -11.96 21.07 15.49
CA ASP A 164 -10.85 21.95 15.86
C ASP A 164 -9.50 21.27 15.54
N ALA A 165 -8.60 22.02 14.91
CA ALA A 165 -7.25 21.59 14.58
C ALA A 165 -6.37 21.35 15.84
N SER A 166 -6.73 21.90 17.00
CA SER A 166 -6.05 21.60 18.27
C SER A 166 -6.24 20.14 18.71
N LYS A 167 -7.29 19.48 18.23
CA LYS A 167 -7.64 18.10 18.54
C LYS A 167 -8.14 17.37 17.29
N PRO A 168 -7.25 17.15 16.31
CA PRO A 168 -7.65 16.68 14.99
C PRO A 168 -8.23 15.27 15.04
N VAL A 169 -9.15 14.99 14.13
CA VAL A 169 -9.54 13.61 13.80
C VAL A 169 -8.40 13.00 13.00
N ARG A 170 -7.89 11.85 13.44
CA ARG A 170 -6.77 11.17 12.78
C ARG A 170 -7.30 10.06 11.90
N LEU A 171 -7.12 10.16 10.59
CA LEU A 171 -7.52 9.11 9.64
C LEU A 171 -6.38 8.11 9.49
N PHE A 172 -6.51 6.97 10.15
CA PHE A 172 -5.55 5.89 10.12
C PHE A 172 -5.88 4.91 8.99
N GLY A 173 -4.95 4.76 8.04
CA GLY A 173 -5.10 3.90 6.88
C GLY A 173 -3.89 4.00 5.95
N GLY A 174 -4.03 3.67 4.67
CA GLY A 174 -2.97 3.84 3.68
C GLY A 174 -3.28 3.15 2.36
N ALA A 175 -2.57 3.52 1.30
CA ALA A 175 -2.75 3.02 -0.08
C ALA A 175 -4.16 3.25 -0.66
N HIS A 176 -4.26 4.33 -1.43
CA HIS A 176 -5.33 4.79 -2.30
C HIS A 176 -6.59 5.33 -1.59
N LEU A 177 -6.99 6.54 -2.03
CA LEU A 177 -8.23 7.25 -1.73
C LEU A 177 -8.36 7.90 -0.34
N ILE A 178 -7.27 8.46 0.20
CA ILE A 178 -7.46 9.71 0.94
C ILE A 178 -7.72 10.77 -0.11
N ASP A 179 -8.97 11.19 -0.20
CA ASP A 179 -9.35 12.34 -1.02
C ASP A 179 -8.39 13.49 -0.73
N PRO A 180 -7.66 14.04 -1.73
CA PRO A 180 -6.77 15.18 -1.51
C PRO A 180 -7.45 16.35 -0.79
N MET A 181 -8.78 16.46 -0.87
CA MET A 181 -9.57 17.44 -0.13
C MET A 181 -9.57 17.26 1.38
N VAL A 182 -9.14 16.11 1.93
CA VAL A 182 -8.88 15.96 3.37
C VAL A 182 -7.82 16.97 3.83
N TYR A 183 -6.82 17.22 2.99
CA TYR A 183 -5.74 18.16 3.29
C TYR A 183 -6.20 19.63 3.25
N ALA A 184 -7.34 19.92 2.61
CA ALA A 184 -7.95 21.25 2.59
C ALA A 184 -8.74 21.58 3.88
N THR A 185 -8.77 20.69 4.88
CA THR A 185 -9.54 20.89 6.13
C THR A 185 -8.80 21.74 7.18
N GLY A 186 -7.67 22.35 6.84
CA GLY A 186 -6.91 23.22 7.74
C GLY A 186 -6.39 22.49 8.99
N GLY A 187 -5.98 21.22 8.84
CA GLY A 187 -5.46 20.41 9.94
C GLY A 187 -6.53 19.84 10.89
N LYS A 188 -7.83 20.05 10.65
CA LYS A 188 -8.91 19.46 11.47
C LYS A 188 -9.05 17.95 11.26
N ILE A 189 -8.68 17.47 10.07
CA ILE A 189 -8.54 16.05 9.75
C ILE A 189 -7.09 15.83 9.33
N VAL A 190 -6.40 14.90 9.99
CA VAL A 190 -4.99 14.59 9.72
C VAL A 190 -4.87 13.13 9.32
N PRO A 191 -4.42 12.85 8.09
CA PRO A 191 -4.04 11.50 7.69
C PRO A 191 -2.83 10.98 8.48
N GLU A 192 -2.96 9.78 9.05
CA GLU A 192 -1.87 8.99 9.60
C GLU A 192 -1.70 7.75 8.70
N SER A 193 -0.83 7.87 7.70
CA SER A 193 -0.70 6.85 6.66
C SER A 193 0.34 5.79 6.99
N ILE A 194 0.03 4.53 6.71
CA ILE A 194 1.01 3.43 6.72
C ILE A 194 1.68 3.22 5.35
N PHE A 195 1.20 3.92 4.32
CA PHE A 195 1.67 3.78 2.95
C PHE A 195 1.37 5.04 2.14
N ILE A 196 2.41 5.70 1.65
CA ILE A 196 2.27 6.90 0.81
C ILE A 196 2.00 6.51 -0.65
N ASP A 197 0.97 7.07 -1.26
CA ASP A 197 0.62 6.83 -2.66
C ASP A 197 0.75 8.11 -3.49
N ALA A 198 0.52 8.02 -4.81
CA ALA A 198 0.61 9.18 -5.69
C ALA A 198 -0.28 10.36 -5.25
N CYS A 199 -1.43 10.10 -4.65
CA CYS A 199 -2.39 11.13 -4.21
C CYS A 199 -1.96 11.82 -2.91
N SER A 200 -1.20 11.13 -2.06
CA SER A 200 -0.80 11.62 -0.73
C SER A 200 0.64 12.14 -0.66
N ARG A 201 1.49 11.88 -1.67
CA ARG A 201 2.90 12.34 -1.69
C ARG A 201 3.06 13.84 -1.50
N GLN A 202 2.35 14.65 -2.29
CA GLN A 202 2.49 16.10 -2.23
C GLN A 202 2.02 16.64 -0.88
N ALA A 203 0.91 16.12 -0.37
CA ALA A 203 0.38 16.53 0.92
C ALA A 203 1.28 16.12 2.09
N TYR A 204 1.87 14.92 2.04
CA TYR A 204 2.88 14.49 3.01
C TYR A 204 4.13 15.37 2.94
N ALA A 205 4.64 15.66 1.74
CA ALA A 205 5.78 16.54 1.55
C ALA A 205 5.52 17.97 2.04
N ALA A 206 4.26 18.43 2.00
CA ALA A 206 3.82 19.71 2.54
C ALA A 206 3.52 19.69 4.05
N GLY A 207 3.71 18.56 4.74
CA GLY A 207 3.47 18.42 6.18
C GLY A 207 1.99 18.35 6.58
N LEU A 208 1.09 18.04 5.65
CA LEU A 208 -0.37 18.01 5.87
C LEU A 208 -0.89 16.65 6.38
N GLY A 209 0.00 15.71 6.63
CA GLY A 209 -0.28 14.40 7.19
C GLY A 209 1.01 13.75 7.70
N ASP A 210 0.86 12.63 8.41
CA ASP A 210 1.98 11.91 9.01
C ASP A 210 2.07 10.47 8.47
N PHE A 211 3.24 9.85 8.69
CA PHE A 211 3.56 8.50 8.24
C PHE A 211 3.92 7.61 9.44
N ILE A 212 3.23 6.47 9.56
CA ILE A 212 3.50 5.47 10.60
C ILE A 212 4.40 4.38 10.01
N PRO A 213 5.69 4.29 10.39
CA PRO A 213 6.57 3.22 9.96
C PRO A 213 6.22 1.92 10.69
N ILE A 214 5.46 1.03 10.02
CA ILE A 214 4.95 -0.20 10.61
C ILE A 214 4.92 -1.33 9.59
N TYR A 215 5.34 -2.53 9.98
CA TYR A 215 5.14 -3.73 9.17
C TYR A 215 3.65 -4.05 9.07
N LEU A 216 3.17 -4.34 7.86
CA LEU A 216 1.73 -4.49 7.62
C LEU A 216 1.14 -5.64 8.46
N HIS A 217 1.84 -6.78 8.57
CA HIS A 217 1.40 -7.93 9.38
C HIS A 217 1.24 -7.63 10.88
N ARG A 218 1.89 -6.59 11.40
CA ARG A 218 1.83 -6.22 12.83
C ARG A 218 0.58 -5.44 13.18
N ILE A 219 -0.02 -4.73 12.23
CA ILE A 219 -1.12 -3.80 12.48
C ILE A 219 -2.29 -4.50 13.22
N PRO A 220 -2.80 -5.67 12.78
CA PRO A 220 -3.92 -6.31 13.45
C PRO A 220 -3.66 -6.58 14.94
N SER A 221 -2.47 -7.09 15.29
CA SER A 221 -2.09 -7.32 16.70
C SER A 221 -2.03 -6.01 17.51
N LEU A 222 -1.46 -4.96 16.94
CA LEU A 222 -1.29 -3.68 17.64
C LEU A 222 -2.64 -2.99 17.87
N VAL A 223 -3.58 -3.15 16.94
CA VAL A 223 -4.97 -2.69 17.07
C VAL A 223 -5.70 -3.46 18.17
N ARG A 224 -5.68 -4.81 18.13
CA ARG A 224 -6.36 -5.65 19.12
C ARG A 224 -5.82 -5.45 20.55
N ASP A 225 -4.51 -5.28 20.68
CA ASP A 225 -3.85 -5.10 21.99
C ASP A 225 -3.94 -3.64 22.49
N GLY A 226 -4.56 -2.72 21.73
CA GLY A 226 -4.72 -1.32 22.09
C GLY A 226 -3.45 -0.47 22.01
N ARG A 227 -2.32 -1.04 21.55
CA ARG A 227 -1.06 -0.30 21.32
C ARG A 227 -1.15 0.66 20.14
N LEU A 228 -2.04 0.36 19.20
CA LEU A 228 -2.48 1.25 18.14
C LEU A 228 -4.00 1.46 18.32
N PRO A 229 -4.42 2.36 19.22
CA PRO A 229 -5.83 2.50 19.56
C PRO A 229 -6.64 3.01 18.37
N VAL A 230 -7.78 2.38 18.11
CA VAL A 230 -8.76 2.78 17.10
C VAL A 230 -10.06 3.11 17.83
N ASP A 231 -10.54 4.34 17.69
CA ASP A 231 -11.79 4.78 18.33
C ASP A 231 -13.00 4.40 17.47
N VAL A 232 -12.89 4.65 16.16
CA VAL A 232 -13.94 4.36 15.18
C VAL A 232 -13.37 3.53 14.04
N ALA A 233 -14.03 2.44 13.67
CA ALA A 233 -13.74 1.71 12.44
C ALA A 233 -14.80 2.04 11.40
N VAL A 234 -14.39 2.68 10.30
CA VAL A 234 -15.23 2.87 9.14
C VAL A 234 -14.91 1.76 8.14
N VAL A 235 -15.90 0.99 7.73
CA VAL A 235 -15.72 -0.11 6.78
C VAL A 235 -16.74 -0.02 5.65
N ARG A 236 -16.34 -0.39 4.43
CA ARG A 236 -17.26 -0.52 3.30
C ARG A 236 -17.62 -1.98 3.10
N VAL A 237 -18.89 -2.28 2.93
CA VAL A 237 -19.40 -3.67 2.90
C VAL A 237 -20.46 -3.89 1.83
N THR A 238 -20.67 -5.14 1.44
CA THR A 238 -21.80 -5.56 0.61
C THR A 238 -23.14 -5.41 1.35
N GLU A 239 -24.25 -5.48 0.63
CA GLU A 239 -25.55 -5.87 1.25
C GLU A 239 -25.42 -7.26 1.91
N PRO A 240 -26.15 -7.57 2.99
CA PRO A 240 -26.08 -8.88 3.64
C PRO A 240 -26.65 -9.99 2.76
N ASP A 241 -26.14 -11.21 2.96
CA ASP A 241 -26.72 -12.42 2.38
C ASP A 241 -27.93 -12.88 3.21
N GLU A 242 -28.51 -14.03 2.82
CA GLU A 242 -29.69 -14.59 3.46
C GLU A 242 -29.50 -14.91 4.95
N ASP A 243 -28.24 -15.11 5.36
CA ASP A 243 -27.85 -15.43 6.75
C ASP A 243 -27.41 -14.18 7.53
N GLY A 244 -27.57 -12.98 6.96
CA GLY A 244 -27.20 -11.73 7.64
C GLY A 244 -25.70 -11.41 7.61
N TYR A 245 -24.92 -12.06 6.73
CA TYR A 245 -23.49 -11.77 6.59
C TYR A 245 -23.22 -10.83 5.43
N VAL A 246 -22.41 -9.81 5.70
CA VAL A 246 -21.82 -8.92 4.73
C VAL A 246 -20.38 -9.35 4.41
N SER A 247 -19.83 -8.80 3.33
CA SER A 247 -18.42 -8.97 2.95
C SER A 247 -17.71 -7.61 2.97
N LEU A 248 -16.49 -7.55 3.54
CA LEU A 248 -15.56 -6.41 3.45
C LEU A 248 -14.96 -6.21 2.04
N GLY A 249 -15.37 -7.05 1.09
CA GLY A 249 -15.13 -6.87 -0.33
C GLY A 249 -13.71 -7.19 -0.73
N THR A 250 -13.01 -6.22 -1.30
CA THR A 250 -11.68 -6.49 -1.86
C THR A 250 -10.56 -6.45 -0.83
N THR A 251 -10.83 -6.27 0.47
CA THR A 251 -9.79 -6.15 1.50
C THR A 251 -10.16 -6.82 2.83
N ALA A 252 -9.25 -7.64 3.36
CA ALA A 252 -9.30 -8.24 4.69
C ALA A 252 -8.19 -7.73 5.63
N VAL A 253 -7.35 -6.81 5.17
CA VAL A 253 -6.04 -6.43 5.74
C VAL A 253 -6.07 -6.29 7.26
N PHE A 254 -6.56 -5.15 7.77
CA PHE A 254 -6.74 -4.90 9.21
C PHE A 254 -8.18 -4.47 9.55
N GLY A 255 -9.08 -4.46 8.56
CA GLY A 255 -10.51 -4.21 8.75
C GLY A 255 -11.15 -5.14 9.81
N PRO A 256 -10.89 -6.46 9.79
CA PRO A 256 -11.36 -7.38 10.83
C PRO A 256 -10.91 -6.97 12.24
N ALA A 257 -9.63 -6.63 12.42
CA ALA A 257 -9.11 -6.16 13.70
C ALA A 257 -9.73 -4.82 14.13
N GLY A 258 -10.01 -3.92 13.17
CA GLY A 258 -10.74 -2.69 13.42
C GLY A 258 -12.16 -2.95 13.95
N ILE A 259 -12.90 -3.88 13.34
CA ILE A 259 -14.25 -4.26 13.78
C ILE A 259 -14.23 -4.91 15.17
N GLU A 260 -13.19 -5.67 15.48
CA GLU A 260 -13.03 -6.33 16.78
C GLU A 260 -12.68 -5.37 17.91
N ALA A 261 -11.86 -4.34 17.63
CA ALA A 261 -11.25 -3.49 18.66
C ALA A 261 -11.85 -2.07 18.78
N ALA A 262 -12.49 -1.55 17.73
CA ALA A 262 -13.02 -0.19 17.75
C ALA A 262 -14.20 -0.05 18.73
N LYS A 263 -14.34 1.14 19.30
CA LYS A 263 -15.48 1.47 20.19
C LYS A 263 -16.78 1.60 19.41
N THR A 264 -16.69 2.07 18.17
CA THR A 264 -17.80 2.26 17.24
C THR A 264 -17.43 1.73 15.86
N VAL A 265 -18.26 0.87 15.29
CA VAL A 265 -18.12 0.35 13.92
C VAL A 265 -19.22 0.96 13.03
N ILE A 266 -18.81 1.75 12.04
CA ILE A 266 -19.70 2.38 11.07
C ILE A 266 -19.48 1.71 9.71
N ALA A 267 -20.53 1.09 9.17
CA ALA A 267 -20.48 0.41 7.89
C ALA A 267 -21.11 1.26 6.78
N GLU A 268 -20.35 1.57 5.74
CA GLU A 268 -20.88 2.03 4.45
C GLU A 268 -21.32 0.80 3.63
N MET A 269 -22.62 0.54 3.60
CA MET A 269 -23.21 -0.58 2.86
C MET A 269 -23.47 -0.18 1.40
N ASN A 270 -22.84 -0.89 0.47
CA ASN A 270 -22.88 -0.55 -0.94
C ASN A 270 -23.00 -1.81 -1.83
N PRO A 271 -24.02 -1.89 -2.71
CA PRO A 271 -24.27 -3.07 -3.55
C PRO A 271 -23.22 -3.28 -4.66
N ASN A 272 -22.40 -2.28 -4.96
CA ASN A 272 -21.33 -2.38 -5.98
C ASN A 272 -20.07 -3.07 -5.44
N VAL A 273 -19.99 -3.29 -4.12
CA VAL A 273 -18.86 -3.99 -3.50
C VAL A 273 -18.90 -5.47 -3.92
N PRO A 274 -17.81 -6.04 -4.44
CA PRO A 274 -17.77 -7.45 -4.77
C PRO A 274 -17.82 -8.28 -3.48
N ARG A 275 -18.55 -9.40 -3.48
CA ARG A 275 -18.58 -10.33 -2.35
C ARG A 275 -17.43 -11.32 -2.45
N THR A 276 -16.51 -11.31 -1.49
CA THR A 276 -15.43 -12.29 -1.36
C THR A 276 -15.64 -13.18 -0.14
N ARG A 277 -14.91 -14.29 -0.05
CA ARG A 277 -14.92 -15.19 1.13
C ARG A 277 -13.62 -15.05 1.94
N GLY A 278 -13.57 -15.80 3.03
CA GLY A 278 -12.47 -15.76 3.98
C GLY A 278 -12.79 -14.78 5.10
N GLU A 279 -11.81 -14.00 5.51
CA GLU A 279 -11.88 -13.09 6.65
C GLU A 279 -12.56 -11.75 6.32
N THR A 280 -13.13 -11.63 5.13
CA THR A 280 -14.03 -10.54 4.77
C THR A 280 -15.46 -10.76 5.26
N LYS A 281 -15.83 -11.98 5.69
CA LYS A 281 -17.19 -12.31 6.12
C LYS A 281 -17.49 -11.80 7.54
N VAL A 282 -18.44 -10.87 7.67
CA VAL A 282 -18.84 -10.23 8.94
C VAL A 282 -20.36 -10.29 9.10
N HIS A 283 -20.87 -10.64 10.28
CA HIS A 283 -22.32 -10.61 10.53
C HIS A 283 -22.78 -9.18 10.87
N VAL A 284 -23.97 -8.76 10.39
CA VAL A 284 -24.50 -7.40 10.61
C VAL A 284 -24.62 -6.99 12.08
N SER A 285 -24.73 -7.95 13.01
CA SER A 285 -24.76 -7.67 14.45
C SER A 285 -23.47 -7.04 14.98
N LYS A 286 -22.35 -7.15 14.25
CA LYS A 286 -21.05 -6.55 14.57
C LYS A 286 -20.91 -5.10 14.10
N LEU A 287 -21.92 -4.56 13.44
CA LEU A 287 -21.92 -3.19 12.89
C LEU A 287 -22.81 -2.31 13.75
N ASP A 288 -22.30 -1.25 14.37
CA ASP A 288 -23.09 -0.38 15.27
C ASP A 288 -24.01 0.54 14.47
N HIS A 289 -23.49 1.06 13.36
CA HIS A 289 -24.21 1.98 12.48
C HIS A 289 -24.03 1.62 11.01
N ILE A 290 -25.03 1.90 10.19
CA ILE A 290 -25.04 1.58 8.77
C ILE A 290 -25.42 2.81 7.96
N VAL A 291 -24.59 3.17 7.00
CA VAL A 291 -24.87 4.20 5.99
C VAL A 291 -25.05 3.50 4.66
N ARG A 292 -26.22 3.66 4.02
CA ARG A 292 -26.44 3.12 2.67
C ARG A 292 -25.81 4.04 1.64
N SER A 293 -24.99 3.46 0.76
CA SER A 293 -24.25 4.14 -0.29
C SER A 293 -24.53 3.50 -1.64
N ARG A 294 -24.55 4.33 -2.68
CA ARG A 294 -24.57 3.89 -4.08
C ARG A 294 -23.38 4.43 -4.86
N ALA A 295 -22.36 4.93 -4.15
CA ALA A 295 -21.14 5.40 -4.77
C ALA A 295 -20.56 4.30 -5.68
N PRO A 296 -20.07 4.63 -6.88
CA PRO A 296 -19.42 3.65 -7.72
C PRO A 296 -18.16 3.09 -7.04
N MET A 297 -17.71 1.93 -7.50
CA MET A 297 -16.34 1.49 -7.26
C MET A 297 -15.43 2.20 -8.26
N PHE A 298 -14.23 2.58 -7.85
CA PHE A 298 -13.29 3.30 -8.71
C PHE A 298 -12.21 2.35 -9.22
N PRO A 299 -12.39 1.73 -10.40
CA PRO A 299 -11.39 0.84 -10.96
C PRO A 299 -10.10 1.60 -11.26
N LEU A 300 -8.98 0.90 -11.14
CA LEU A 300 -7.67 1.44 -11.48
C LEU A 300 -7.29 1.04 -12.90
N PRO A 301 -6.61 1.93 -13.65
CA PRO A 301 -6.04 1.57 -14.93
C PRO A 301 -5.02 0.45 -14.73
N VAL A 302 -5.00 -0.49 -15.67
CA VAL A 302 -3.96 -1.53 -15.71
C VAL A 302 -2.71 -0.89 -16.31
N PRO A 303 -1.58 -0.84 -15.58
CA PRO A 303 -0.36 -0.29 -16.14
C PRO A 303 0.08 -1.04 -17.39
N GLU A 304 0.48 -0.32 -18.43
CA GLU A 304 1.10 -0.93 -19.61
C GLU A 304 2.42 -1.61 -19.23
N VAL A 305 2.66 -2.77 -19.84
CA VAL A 305 3.92 -3.51 -19.68
C VAL A 305 4.94 -2.91 -20.64
N SER A 306 5.99 -2.29 -20.11
CA SER A 306 7.08 -1.78 -20.93
C SER A 306 8.01 -2.89 -21.43
N GLU A 307 8.87 -2.59 -22.41
CA GLU A 307 9.92 -3.51 -22.85
C GLU A 307 10.89 -3.89 -21.72
N ILE A 308 11.21 -2.92 -20.84
CA ILE A 308 12.04 -3.15 -19.66
C ILE A 308 11.34 -4.13 -18.71
N ASP A 309 10.05 -3.94 -18.44
CA ASP A 309 9.26 -4.86 -17.60
C ASP A 309 9.25 -6.27 -18.19
N ALA A 310 9.06 -6.40 -19.50
CA ALA A 310 9.06 -7.68 -20.20
C ALA A 310 10.42 -8.41 -20.11
N ARG A 311 11.54 -7.67 -20.24
CA ARG A 311 12.88 -8.23 -20.10
C ARG A 311 13.18 -8.67 -18.67
N ILE A 312 12.80 -7.87 -17.68
CA ILE A 312 12.88 -8.25 -16.26
C ILE A 312 12.03 -9.50 -16.00
N ALA A 313 10.79 -9.51 -16.49
CA ALA A 313 9.88 -10.64 -16.30
C ALA A 313 10.44 -11.94 -16.90
N LYS A 314 11.03 -11.89 -18.11
CA LYS A 314 11.70 -13.05 -18.72
C LYS A 314 12.79 -13.63 -17.80
N ASN A 315 13.59 -12.76 -17.19
CA ASN A 315 14.63 -13.20 -16.26
C ASN A 315 14.04 -13.81 -14.97
N ILE A 316 12.93 -13.28 -14.48
CA ILE A 316 12.22 -13.80 -13.29
C ILE A 316 11.56 -15.15 -13.58
N VAL A 317 10.91 -15.32 -14.74
CA VAL A 317 10.20 -16.56 -15.10
C VAL A 317 11.12 -17.77 -15.10
N GLY A 318 12.37 -17.61 -15.58
CA GLY A 318 13.39 -18.65 -15.53
C GLY A 318 13.80 -19.07 -14.11
N LEU A 319 13.50 -18.26 -13.09
CA LEU A 319 13.71 -18.62 -11.70
C LEU A 319 12.53 -19.40 -11.13
N ILE A 320 11.30 -19.21 -11.60
CA ILE A 320 10.11 -19.78 -10.97
C ILE A 320 10.05 -21.31 -11.19
N PRO A 321 10.07 -22.15 -10.13
CA PRO A 321 10.00 -23.60 -10.26
C PRO A 321 8.58 -24.07 -10.59
N GLU A 322 8.44 -25.31 -11.04
CA GLU A 322 7.13 -25.97 -11.10
C GLU A 322 6.54 -26.19 -9.70
N GLY A 323 5.23 -26.01 -9.57
CA GLY A 323 4.55 -26.15 -8.27
C GLY A 323 4.77 -24.96 -7.32
N ALA A 324 5.31 -23.84 -7.80
CA ALA A 324 5.62 -22.69 -6.96
C ALA A 324 4.35 -22.04 -6.36
N THR A 325 4.48 -21.55 -5.13
CA THR A 325 3.51 -20.59 -4.57
C THR A 325 4.05 -19.18 -4.76
N LEU A 326 3.26 -18.32 -5.42
CA LEU A 326 3.69 -17.00 -5.86
C LEU A 326 3.07 -15.89 -5.01
N GLN A 327 3.90 -14.94 -4.61
CA GLN A 327 3.51 -13.60 -4.21
C GLN A 327 3.92 -12.60 -5.30
N PHE A 328 2.97 -11.74 -5.68
CA PHE A 328 3.17 -10.68 -6.67
C PHE A 328 3.01 -9.30 -6.02
N GLY A 329 3.88 -8.36 -6.37
CA GLY A 329 3.70 -6.95 -6.06
C GLY A 329 2.73 -6.23 -7.01
N ILE A 330 2.71 -4.90 -6.95
CA ILE A 330 2.03 -4.01 -7.92
C ILE A 330 2.94 -3.63 -9.09
N GLY A 331 2.33 -3.29 -10.24
CA GLY A 331 2.99 -2.55 -11.32
C GLY A 331 3.33 -3.38 -12.56
N GLY A 332 4.15 -2.78 -13.44
CA GLY A 332 4.53 -3.35 -14.74
C GLY A 332 5.22 -4.71 -14.63
N VAL A 333 6.25 -4.84 -13.79
CA VAL A 333 7.00 -6.10 -13.62
C VAL A 333 6.10 -7.27 -13.17
N PRO A 334 5.31 -7.19 -12.07
CA PRO A 334 4.44 -8.31 -11.67
C PRO A 334 3.42 -8.69 -12.74
N ASN A 335 2.82 -7.71 -13.43
CA ASN A 335 1.89 -7.97 -14.54
C ASN A 335 2.59 -8.66 -15.72
N ALA A 336 3.82 -8.26 -16.03
CA ALA A 336 4.64 -8.87 -17.08
C ALA A 336 5.02 -10.32 -16.72
N VAL A 337 5.36 -10.60 -15.47
CA VAL A 337 5.64 -11.97 -14.99
C VAL A 337 4.39 -12.85 -15.12
N ALA A 338 3.24 -12.38 -14.65
CA ALA A 338 1.99 -13.12 -14.76
C ALA A 338 1.61 -13.39 -16.23
N GLY A 339 1.75 -12.38 -17.11
CA GLY A 339 1.51 -12.54 -18.54
C GLY A 339 2.46 -13.54 -19.21
N ALA A 340 3.74 -13.49 -18.87
CA ALA A 340 4.74 -14.42 -19.39
C ALA A 340 4.49 -15.87 -18.94
N LEU A 341 4.17 -16.10 -17.66
CA LEU A 341 3.81 -17.43 -17.15
C LEU A 341 2.57 -17.99 -17.86
N ALA A 342 1.57 -17.16 -18.11
CA ALA A 342 0.37 -17.56 -18.86
C ALA A 342 0.71 -17.91 -20.32
N ALA A 343 1.52 -17.08 -20.99
CA ALA A 343 1.93 -17.28 -22.39
C ALA A 343 2.79 -18.55 -22.57
N GLU A 344 3.62 -18.91 -21.59
CA GLU A 344 4.40 -20.16 -21.58
C GLU A 344 3.53 -21.40 -21.25
N GLY A 345 2.25 -21.22 -20.94
CA GLY A 345 1.37 -22.34 -20.61
C GLY A 345 1.69 -23.00 -19.28
N ARG A 346 2.29 -22.26 -18.32
CA ARG A 346 2.60 -22.78 -16.99
C ARG A 346 1.35 -23.27 -16.26
N ARG A 347 1.48 -24.33 -15.47
CA ARG A 347 0.40 -24.97 -14.69
C ARG A 347 0.90 -25.35 -13.29
N GLY A 348 -0.03 -25.70 -12.41
CA GLY A 348 0.31 -26.17 -11.07
C GLY A 348 0.84 -25.09 -10.14
N LEU A 349 0.61 -23.81 -10.44
CA LEU A 349 1.05 -22.71 -9.58
C LEU A 349 0.04 -22.49 -8.46
N HIS A 350 0.49 -21.96 -7.33
CA HIS A 350 -0.39 -21.50 -6.25
C HIS A 350 -0.17 -20.00 -6.02
N VAL A 351 -1.14 -19.34 -5.40
CA VAL A 351 -1.03 -17.91 -5.06
C VAL A 351 -1.30 -17.68 -3.59
N ARG A 352 -0.32 -17.06 -2.94
CA ARG A 352 -0.46 -16.45 -1.62
C ARG A 352 0.26 -15.12 -1.67
N SER A 353 -0.52 -14.05 -1.83
CA SER A 353 0.02 -12.72 -2.11
C SER A 353 -0.57 -11.69 -1.15
N GLU A 354 0.17 -10.65 -0.79
CA GLU A 354 -0.43 -9.51 -0.08
C GLU A 354 -1.58 -8.93 -0.90
N MET A 355 -1.28 -8.65 -2.17
CA MET A 355 -2.20 -8.04 -3.10
C MET A 355 -2.32 -8.88 -4.38
N ILE A 356 -3.53 -8.92 -4.94
CA ILE A 356 -3.77 -9.44 -6.29
C ILE A 356 -4.28 -8.33 -7.23
N SER A 357 -3.93 -8.45 -8.51
CA SER A 357 -4.29 -7.53 -9.59
C SER A 357 -4.81 -8.30 -10.81
N ASP A 358 -5.12 -7.57 -11.88
CA ASP A 358 -5.46 -8.10 -13.20
C ASP A 358 -4.49 -9.18 -13.72
N GLY A 359 -3.20 -9.10 -13.37
CA GLY A 359 -2.22 -10.12 -13.75
C GLY A 359 -2.54 -11.49 -13.16
N VAL A 360 -2.90 -11.54 -11.88
CA VAL A 360 -3.29 -12.79 -11.19
C VAL A 360 -4.61 -13.32 -11.73
N MET A 361 -5.58 -12.44 -12.01
CA MET A 361 -6.84 -12.81 -12.66
C MET A 361 -6.58 -13.51 -13.99
N LYS A 362 -5.81 -12.88 -14.89
CA LYS A 362 -5.49 -13.45 -16.21
C LYS A 362 -4.73 -14.77 -16.10
N LEU A 363 -3.81 -14.88 -15.15
CA LEU A 363 -3.08 -16.13 -14.88
C LEU A 363 -4.01 -17.25 -14.41
N ALA A 364 -5.00 -16.92 -13.58
CA ALA A 364 -6.03 -17.86 -13.12
C ALA A 364 -6.95 -18.31 -14.27
N GLU A 365 -7.38 -17.38 -15.12
CA GLU A 365 -8.22 -17.65 -16.29
C GLU A 365 -7.49 -18.50 -17.35
N ALA A 366 -6.17 -18.34 -17.46
CA ALA A 366 -5.32 -19.20 -18.29
C ALA A 366 -5.17 -20.64 -17.73
N GLY A 367 -5.77 -20.94 -16.57
CA GLY A 367 -5.70 -22.25 -15.91
C GLY A 367 -4.35 -22.55 -15.28
N ALA A 368 -3.51 -21.54 -15.04
CA ALA A 368 -2.16 -21.74 -14.52
C ALA A 368 -2.11 -21.95 -13.00
N ILE A 369 -3.11 -21.45 -12.28
CA ILE A 369 -3.21 -21.50 -10.83
C ILE A 369 -4.13 -22.65 -10.40
N ASP A 370 -3.68 -23.46 -9.45
CA ASP A 370 -4.39 -24.56 -8.82
C ASP A 370 -4.94 -24.14 -7.44
N GLY A 371 -6.14 -24.63 -7.12
CA GLY A 371 -6.76 -24.42 -5.80
C GLY A 371 -7.19 -22.99 -5.52
N ASP A 372 -7.12 -22.63 -4.24
CA ASP A 372 -7.50 -21.32 -3.71
C ASP A 372 -6.42 -20.26 -3.99
N ILE A 373 -6.86 -19.03 -4.26
CA ILE A 373 -6.02 -17.85 -4.38
C ILE A 373 -6.13 -17.09 -3.05
N GLU A 374 -5.06 -17.10 -2.26
CA GLU A 374 -5.01 -16.41 -0.97
C GLU A 374 -4.49 -14.98 -1.16
N PHE A 375 -5.24 -14.00 -0.63
CA PHE A 375 -4.89 -12.59 -0.76
C PHE A 375 -5.30 -11.76 0.47
N ALA A 376 -4.63 -10.64 0.75
CA ALA A 376 -5.09 -9.70 1.78
C ALA A 376 -5.96 -8.59 1.19
N PHE A 377 -5.58 -8.08 0.02
CA PHE A 377 -6.42 -7.12 -0.71
C PHE A 377 -6.26 -7.22 -2.23
N ALA A 378 -7.15 -6.57 -2.97
CA ALA A 378 -7.10 -6.54 -4.43
C ALA A 378 -7.28 -5.14 -4.98
N MET A 379 -6.51 -4.83 -6.03
CA MET A 379 -6.51 -3.54 -6.72
C MET A 379 -6.29 -3.73 -8.21
N GLY A 380 -7.04 -2.99 -9.02
CA GLY A 380 -7.03 -3.18 -10.47
C GLY A 380 -8.32 -2.73 -11.13
N SER A 381 -8.55 -3.26 -12.33
CA SER A 381 -9.62 -2.83 -13.22
C SER A 381 -11.02 -3.21 -12.75
N ASN A 382 -12.02 -2.76 -13.52
CA ASN A 382 -13.40 -3.20 -13.34
C ASN A 382 -13.57 -4.70 -13.62
N ASP A 383 -12.81 -5.27 -14.57
CA ASP A 383 -12.87 -6.71 -14.88
C ASP A 383 -12.40 -7.52 -13.67
N LEU A 384 -11.34 -7.08 -13.00
CA LEU A 384 -10.92 -7.67 -11.72
C LEU A 384 -12.05 -7.62 -10.69
N LEU A 385 -12.66 -6.46 -10.48
CA LEU A 385 -13.76 -6.31 -9.50
C LEU A 385 -14.94 -7.25 -9.80
N GLN A 386 -15.32 -7.39 -11.08
CA GLN A 386 -16.37 -8.30 -11.50
C GLN A 386 -15.99 -9.76 -11.31
N TRP A 387 -14.76 -10.14 -11.71
CA TRP A 387 -14.22 -11.49 -11.54
C TRP A 387 -14.13 -11.91 -10.07
N MET A 388 -13.94 -10.96 -9.15
CA MET A 388 -13.90 -11.24 -7.72
C MET A 388 -15.26 -11.58 -7.11
N ASN A 389 -16.35 -11.04 -7.67
CA ASN A 389 -17.67 -11.13 -7.06
C ASN A 389 -18.20 -12.57 -7.01
N ASN A 390 -18.41 -13.09 -5.80
CA ASN A 390 -18.82 -14.47 -5.51
C ASN A 390 -17.88 -15.56 -6.07
N ASN A 391 -16.62 -15.23 -6.34
CA ASN A 391 -15.66 -16.20 -6.85
C ASN A 391 -15.23 -17.17 -5.73
N PRO A 392 -15.56 -18.47 -5.84
CA PRO A 392 -15.30 -19.43 -4.79
C PRO A 392 -13.83 -19.82 -4.69
N ARG A 393 -12.94 -19.34 -5.56
CA ARG A 393 -11.49 -19.59 -5.48
C ARG A 393 -10.75 -18.52 -4.68
N LEU A 394 -11.33 -17.34 -4.52
CA LEU A 394 -10.68 -16.21 -3.85
C LEU A 394 -10.84 -16.32 -2.34
N ASN A 395 -9.76 -16.41 -1.58
CA ASN A 395 -9.79 -16.52 -0.13
C ASN A 395 -9.05 -15.35 0.52
N ALA A 396 -9.80 -14.35 0.97
CA ALA A 396 -9.23 -13.16 1.60
C ALA A 396 -8.81 -13.46 3.05
N LYS A 397 -7.63 -13.03 3.46
CA LYS A 397 -7.09 -13.22 4.82
C LYS A 397 -6.50 -11.93 5.37
N SER A 398 -6.57 -11.73 6.67
CA SER A 398 -5.94 -10.60 7.34
C SER A 398 -4.41 -10.68 7.25
N VAL A 399 -3.74 -9.53 7.28
CA VAL A 399 -2.29 -9.46 7.04
C VAL A 399 -1.45 -10.10 8.13
N ASP A 400 -1.94 -10.18 9.36
CA ASP A 400 -1.31 -10.95 10.45
C ASP A 400 -1.33 -12.47 10.19
N LYS A 401 -2.05 -12.94 9.16
CA LYS A 401 -2.02 -14.34 8.70
C LYS A 401 -1.29 -14.46 7.39
N ILE A 402 -1.69 -13.70 6.36
CA ILE A 402 -1.16 -13.91 5.03
C ILE A 402 0.31 -13.51 4.89
N ASN A 403 0.73 -12.45 5.57
CA ASN A 403 2.10 -11.95 5.55
C ASN A 403 2.99 -12.56 6.64
N GLU A 404 2.45 -13.36 7.57
CA GLU A 404 3.22 -13.85 8.73
C GLU A 404 4.47 -14.65 8.30
N PRO A 405 5.70 -14.12 8.51
CA PRO A 405 6.91 -14.73 7.97
C PRO A 405 7.14 -16.16 8.46
N SER A 406 6.72 -16.48 9.69
CA SER A 406 6.83 -17.83 10.26
C SER A 406 5.90 -18.85 9.58
N GLU A 407 4.80 -18.42 8.98
CA GLU A 407 3.92 -19.27 8.17
C GLU A 407 4.40 -19.34 6.72
N LEU A 408 4.86 -18.21 6.15
CA LEU A 408 5.37 -18.17 4.77
C LEU A 408 6.53 -19.12 4.55
N ARG A 409 7.47 -19.20 5.49
CA ARG A 409 8.64 -20.10 5.40
C ARG A 409 8.29 -21.59 5.40
N LYS A 410 7.06 -21.97 5.76
CA LYS A 410 6.59 -23.38 5.75
C LYS A 410 6.12 -23.82 4.38
N ILE A 411 5.98 -22.89 3.43
CA ILE A 411 5.52 -23.16 2.08
C ILE A 411 6.74 -23.51 1.23
N ASP A 412 6.87 -24.77 0.81
CA ASP A 412 7.93 -25.17 -0.12
C ASP A 412 7.80 -24.38 -1.45
N LYS A 413 8.94 -24.01 -2.03
CA LYS A 413 9.02 -23.27 -3.30
C LYS A 413 8.25 -21.94 -3.27
N PHE A 414 8.25 -21.25 -2.14
CA PHE A 414 7.64 -19.93 -2.03
C PHE A 414 8.48 -18.89 -2.76
N VAL A 415 7.89 -18.22 -3.76
CA VAL A 415 8.54 -17.19 -4.58
C VAL A 415 7.91 -15.84 -4.29
N ALA A 416 8.69 -14.92 -3.74
CA ALA A 416 8.31 -13.54 -3.50
C ALA A 416 8.98 -12.63 -4.53
N VAL A 417 8.18 -11.89 -5.31
CA VAL A 417 8.66 -10.92 -6.30
C VAL A 417 8.27 -9.52 -5.85
N ASN A 418 9.27 -8.75 -5.41
CA ASN A 418 9.11 -7.37 -4.96
C ASN A 418 9.98 -6.41 -5.78
N THR A 419 9.71 -5.12 -5.68
CA THR A 419 10.47 -4.08 -6.39
C THR A 419 11.20 -3.16 -5.42
N ALA A 420 12.16 -2.38 -5.94
CA ALA A 420 12.83 -1.34 -5.17
C ALA A 420 13.05 -0.10 -6.04
N LEU A 421 13.26 1.04 -5.38
CA LEU A 421 13.68 2.27 -6.03
C LEU A 421 15.16 2.20 -6.37
N ARG A 422 15.98 1.74 -5.41
CA ARG A 422 17.44 1.60 -5.55
C ARG A 422 17.98 0.46 -4.70
N ILE A 423 19.13 -0.09 -5.09
CA ILE A 423 19.90 -1.06 -4.32
C ILE A 423 21.38 -0.70 -4.32
N ASP A 424 22.05 -0.81 -3.17
CA ASP A 424 23.48 -0.56 -3.09
C ASP A 424 24.35 -1.79 -3.35
N LEU A 425 25.66 -1.59 -3.49
CA LEU A 425 26.63 -2.67 -3.73
C LEU A 425 26.78 -3.67 -2.56
N LYS A 426 26.19 -3.41 -1.39
CA LYS A 426 26.09 -4.39 -0.29
C LYS A 426 24.85 -5.28 -0.45
N GLY A 427 23.87 -4.84 -1.24
CA GLY A 427 22.58 -5.48 -1.42
C GLY A 427 21.47 -4.91 -0.54
N GLN A 428 21.66 -3.73 0.07
CA GLN A 428 20.60 -3.06 0.83
C GLN A 428 19.69 -2.32 -0.15
N ALA A 429 18.37 -2.47 0.01
CA ALA A 429 17.40 -1.86 -0.90
C ALA A 429 16.55 -0.78 -0.23
N ASN A 430 16.39 0.34 -0.92
CA ASN A 430 15.41 1.38 -0.61
C ASN A 430 14.22 1.21 -1.57
N ALA A 431 13.02 1.03 -1.03
CA ALA A 431 11.77 0.99 -1.79
C ALA A 431 10.78 2.08 -1.34
N GLN A 432 11.16 2.91 -0.37
CA GLN A 432 10.23 3.76 0.38
C GLN A 432 10.44 5.25 0.20
N GLN A 433 11.64 5.70 -0.16
CA GLN A 433 12.00 7.11 -0.03
C GLN A 433 12.80 7.61 -1.22
N ILE A 434 12.56 8.87 -1.61
CA ILE A 434 13.31 9.57 -2.64
C ILE A 434 13.67 10.94 -2.07
N ASN A 435 14.96 11.27 -2.06
CA ASN A 435 15.48 12.59 -1.64
C ASN A 435 14.94 13.01 -0.26
N GLY A 436 15.04 12.12 0.72
CA GLY A 436 14.57 12.38 2.09
C GLY A 436 13.04 12.34 2.29
N THR A 437 12.25 12.24 1.23
CA THR A 437 10.78 12.24 1.32
C THR A 437 10.19 10.85 1.09
N MET A 438 9.25 10.45 1.96
CA MET A 438 8.53 9.18 1.79
C MET A 438 7.74 9.18 0.48
N TYR A 439 8.00 8.15 -0.31
CA TYR A 439 7.38 7.88 -1.60
C TYR A 439 6.34 6.77 -1.52
N SER A 440 6.53 5.83 -0.59
CA SER A 440 5.67 4.69 -0.32
C SER A 440 5.67 4.29 1.17
N GLY A 441 5.51 3.00 1.48
CA GLY A 441 5.70 2.43 2.81
C GLY A 441 6.25 1.01 2.69
N VAL A 442 6.68 0.42 3.82
CA VAL A 442 7.34 -0.89 3.84
C VAL A 442 6.40 -2.01 3.36
N GLY A 443 5.09 -1.84 3.59
CA GLY A 443 4.08 -2.85 3.30
C GLY A 443 4.46 -4.21 3.91
N GLY A 444 4.21 -5.28 3.15
CA GLY A 444 4.70 -6.62 3.47
C GLY A 444 5.95 -7.04 2.73
N GLN A 445 6.63 -6.16 1.99
CA GLN A 445 7.80 -6.54 1.18
C GLN A 445 8.82 -7.32 2.01
N VAL A 446 9.19 -6.82 3.19
CA VAL A 446 10.15 -7.49 4.08
C VAL A 446 9.61 -8.82 4.59
N ASP A 447 8.31 -8.89 4.85
CA ASP A 447 7.64 -10.10 5.36
C ASP A 447 7.76 -11.24 4.35
N PHE A 448 7.42 -10.96 3.08
CA PHE A 448 7.49 -11.91 1.99
C PHE A 448 8.92 -12.27 1.60
N MET A 449 9.84 -11.30 1.58
CA MET A 449 11.26 -11.55 1.29
C MET A 449 11.89 -12.46 2.36
N ARG A 450 11.57 -12.25 3.63
CA ARG A 450 12.05 -13.10 4.74
C ARG A 450 11.39 -14.49 4.71
N GLY A 451 10.09 -14.56 4.41
CA GLY A 451 9.37 -15.81 4.21
C GLY A 451 9.97 -16.66 3.08
N ALA A 452 10.26 -16.05 1.93
CA ALA A 452 10.85 -16.73 0.78
C ALA A 452 12.30 -17.16 1.02
N THR A 453 13.12 -16.33 1.66
CA THR A 453 14.50 -16.70 2.04
C THR A 453 14.51 -17.89 3.03
N GLY A 454 13.52 -17.97 3.93
CA GLY A 454 13.38 -19.06 4.89
C GLY A 454 12.69 -20.33 4.38
N SER A 455 12.11 -20.28 3.17
CA SER A 455 11.38 -21.37 2.54
C SER A 455 12.35 -22.38 1.90
N LYS A 456 12.03 -23.66 2.00
CA LYS A 456 12.75 -24.70 1.24
C LYS A 456 12.55 -24.47 -0.26
N ASP A 457 13.65 -24.39 -1.01
CA ASP A 457 13.66 -24.02 -2.43
C ASP A 457 12.92 -22.70 -2.73
N GLY A 458 12.82 -21.80 -1.72
CA GLY A 458 12.19 -20.50 -1.85
C GLY A 458 13.06 -19.51 -2.62
N ARG A 459 12.43 -18.45 -3.15
CA ARG A 459 13.09 -17.41 -3.95
C ARG A 459 12.65 -16.02 -3.54
N ALA A 460 13.55 -15.28 -2.90
CA ALA A 460 13.34 -13.87 -2.56
C ALA A 460 13.93 -12.97 -3.66
N ILE A 461 13.05 -12.46 -4.53
CA ILE A 461 13.43 -11.73 -5.74
C ILE A 461 13.12 -10.24 -5.58
N LEU A 462 14.16 -9.42 -5.75
CA LEU A 462 14.05 -7.98 -5.87
C LEU A 462 14.27 -7.55 -7.32
N ALA A 463 13.24 -6.99 -7.94
CA ALA A 463 13.24 -6.61 -9.34
C ALA A 463 13.23 -5.08 -9.50
N LEU A 464 14.11 -4.56 -10.33
CA LEU A 464 14.16 -3.13 -10.63
C LEU A 464 14.78 -2.88 -12.02
N PRO A 465 14.28 -1.90 -12.78
CA PRO A 465 15.00 -1.36 -13.93
C PRO A 465 16.41 -0.97 -13.51
N SER A 466 17.43 -1.23 -14.32
CA SER A 466 18.80 -0.87 -13.98
C SER A 466 19.05 0.64 -14.00
N VAL A 467 18.20 1.38 -14.71
CA VAL A 467 18.22 2.85 -14.82
C VAL A 467 16.81 3.44 -14.75
N LYS A 468 16.73 4.72 -14.38
CA LYS A 468 15.51 5.55 -14.42
C LYS A 468 15.85 6.91 -15.03
N THR A 469 14.95 7.46 -15.82
CA THR A 469 15.03 8.87 -16.22
C THR A 469 14.29 9.72 -15.19
N ILE A 470 14.98 10.68 -14.60
CA ILE A 470 14.43 11.68 -13.68
C ILE A 470 14.57 13.07 -14.29
N LYS A 471 14.00 14.09 -13.64
CA LYS A 471 14.33 15.49 -13.92
C LYS A 471 15.43 15.94 -12.95
N ASN A 472 16.49 16.54 -13.47
CA ASN A 472 17.51 17.18 -12.64
C ASN A 472 17.00 18.51 -12.05
N GLU A 473 17.84 19.21 -11.29
CA GLU A 473 17.50 20.52 -10.70
C GLU A 473 17.13 21.59 -11.75
N ALA A 474 17.67 21.47 -12.97
CA ALA A 474 17.34 22.33 -14.10
C ALA A 474 16.05 21.90 -14.84
N GLY A 475 15.38 20.84 -14.38
CA GLY A 475 14.17 20.28 -14.99
C GLY A 475 14.42 19.43 -16.23
N GLU A 476 15.68 19.17 -16.58
CA GLU A 476 16.08 18.42 -17.76
C GLU A 476 16.09 16.90 -17.50
N PRO A 477 15.80 16.06 -18.51
CA PRO A 477 15.88 14.62 -18.36
C PRO A 477 17.30 14.15 -18.04
N GLU A 478 17.47 13.49 -16.92
CA GLU A 478 18.72 12.87 -16.49
C GLU A 478 18.50 11.37 -16.30
N LEU A 479 19.37 10.57 -16.91
CA LEU A 479 19.36 9.14 -16.66
C LEU A 479 20.22 8.82 -15.43
N ILE A 480 19.64 8.14 -14.46
CA ILE A 480 20.31 7.69 -13.23
C ILE A 480 20.30 6.17 -13.12
N SER A 481 21.35 5.62 -12.49
CA SER A 481 21.41 4.19 -12.12
C SER A 481 20.55 3.92 -10.89
N THR A 482 19.83 2.79 -10.89
CA THR A 482 19.13 2.28 -9.69
C THR A 482 20.03 1.38 -8.84
N ILE A 483 21.10 0.83 -9.42
CA ILE A 483 22.18 0.18 -8.70
C ILE A 483 23.20 1.26 -8.34
N VAL A 484 23.33 1.55 -7.06
CA VAL A 484 24.14 2.66 -6.54
C VAL A 484 25.34 2.16 -5.75
N PRO A 485 26.41 2.93 -5.61
CA PRO A 485 27.56 2.54 -4.79
C PRO A 485 27.16 2.24 -3.34
N ARG A 486 26.35 3.14 -2.77
CA ARG A 486 25.86 3.14 -1.39
C ARG A 486 24.51 3.83 -1.36
N LEU A 487 23.60 3.38 -0.50
CA LEU A 487 22.50 4.22 -0.02
C LEU A 487 23.11 5.33 0.85
N THR A 488 22.68 6.58 0.68
CA THR A 488 23.34 7.75 1.30
C THR A 488 22.35 8.76 1.84
N GLY A 489 22.81 9.60 2.76
CA GLY A 489 22.01 10.69 3.31
C GLY A 489 20.78 10.14 4.02
N ASP A 490 19.61 10.62 3.60
CA ASP A 490 18.33 10.29 4.21
C ASP A 490 17.72 8.99 3.70
N ASP A 491 18.37 8.21 2.82
CA ASP A 491 17.84 6.95 2.28
C ASP A 491 17.47 5.94 3.40
N VAL A 492 16.21 5.51 3.43
CA VAL A 492 15.77 4.39 4.27
C VAL A 492 16.08 3.04 3.65
N VAL A 493 16.74 2.18 4.43
CA VAL A 493 16.86 0.74 4.11
C VAL A 493 15.50 0.08 4.37
N THR A 494 14.82 -0.28 3.29
CA THR A 494 13.55 -1.01 3.34
C THR A 494 13.79 -2.50 3.49
N THR A 495 14.61 -3.08 2.61
CA THR A 495 14.99 -4.49 2.69
C THR A 495 16.46 -4.59 3.06
N PRO A 496 16.78 -5.09 4.27
CA PRO A 496 18.15 -5.34 4.67
C PRO A 496 18.84 -6.33 3.73
N MET A 497 20.15 -6.17 3.54
CA MET A 497 20.94 -7.02 2.65
C MET A 497 20.86 -8.54 2.93
N HIS A 498 20.45 -8.92 4.14
CA HIS A 498 20.31 -10.30 4.60
C HIS A 498 19.04 -10.98 4.08
N ASP A 499 18.01 -10.20 3.75
CA ASP A 499 16.72 -10.70 3.26
C ASP A 499 16.66 -10.68 1.71
N VAL A 500 17.75 -10.32 1.01
CA VAL A 500 17.83 -10.25 -0.46
C VAL A 500 18.65 -11.42 -1.02
N GLN A 501 17.99 -12.30 -1.78
CA GLN A 501 18.61 -13.47 -2.40
C GLN A 501 18.90 -13.26 -3.89
N TYR A 502 17.93 -12.77 -4.65
CA TYR A 502 18.06 -12.47 -6.08
C TYR A 502 17.76 -11.00 -6.35
N VAL A 503 18.59 -10.39 -7.20
CA VAL A 503 18.35 -9.06 -7.77
C VAL A 503 18.23 -9.21 -9.29
N VAL A 504 17.14 -8.73 -9.86
CA VAL A 504 16.83 -8.91 -11.28
C VAL A 504 16.63 -7.56 -11.94
N THR A 505 17.38 -7.34 -13.01
CA THR A 505 17.21 -6.20 -13.92
C THR A 505 16.95 -6.72 -15.33
N GLU A 506 16.72 -5.81 -16.27
CA GLU A 506 16.64 -6.13 -17.69
C GLU A 506 17.94 -6.75 -18.23
N HIS A 507 19.08 -6.55 -17.55
CA HIS A 507 20.40 -7.06 -17.95
C HIS A 507 20.74 -8.45 -17.39
N GLY A 508 19.95 -8.99 -16.45
CA GLY A 508 20.14 -10.35 -15.95
C GLY A 508 19.78 -10.54 -14.49
N VAL A 509 20.32 -11.61 -13.89
CA VAL A 509 20.05 -12.03 -12.52
C VAL A 509 21.35 -12.04 -11.71
N ALA A 510 21.34 -11.35 -10.58
CA ALA A 510 22.39 -11.39 -9.57
C ALA A 510 21.91 -12.17 -8.33
N TYR A 511 22.48 -13.35 -8.11
CA TYR A 511 22.29 -14.11 -6.87
C TYR A 511 23.23 -13.58 -5.78
N LEU A 512 22.79 -13.41 -4.53
CA LEU A 512 23.57 -12.78 -3.45
C LEU A 512 23.81 -13.67 -2.22
N ASP A 513 23.07 -14.76 -2.07
CA ASP A 513 23.23 -15.65 -0.91
C ASP A 513 24.60 -16.33 -0.90
N GLY A 514 25.20 -16.45 0.30
CA GLY A 514 26.54 -17.01 0.50
C GLY A 514 27.70 -16.18 -0.05
N LYS A 515 27.44 -15.06 -0.73
CA LYS A 515 28.48 -14.21 -1.31
C LYS A 515 29.07 -13.23 -0.31
N THR A 516 30.39 -13.07 -0.36
CA THR A 516 31.10 -11.98 0.33
C THR A 516 30.70 -10.61 -0.21
N MET A 517 30.98 -9.53 0.53
CA MET A 517 30.69 -8.15 0.09
C MET A 517 31.28 -7.81 -1.29
N THR A 518 32.46 -8.35 -1.62
CA THR A 518 33.07 -8.13 -2.94
C THR A 518 32.36 -8.91 -4.04
N GLU A 519 31.97 -10.16 -3.78
CA GLU A 519 31.24 -10.98 -4.75
C GLU A 519 29.83 -10.45 -4.99
N ARG A 520 29.15 -9.93 -3.94
CA ARG A 520 27.87 -9.24 -4.06
C ARG A 520 27.97 -8.02 -4.95
N ALA A 521 28.93 -7.14 -4.67
CA ALA A 521 29.14 -5.94 -5.49
C ALA A 521 29.42 -6.30 -6.96
N LYS A 522 30.28 -7.28 -7.23
CA LYS A 522 30.56 -7.75 -8.60
C LYS A 522 29.29 -8.30 -9.29
N ALA A 523 28.49 -9.08 -8.57
CA ALA A 523 27.25 -9.64 -9.11
C ALA A 523 26.23 -8.54 -9.46
N LEU A 524 26.08 -7.53 -8.59
CA LEU A 524 25.20 -6.38 -8.83
C LEU A 524 25.69 -5.53 -10.01
N ILE A 525 26.99 -5.24 -10.10
CA ILE A 525 27.57 -4.51 -11.23
C ILE A 525 27.32 -5.24 -12.56
N ALA A 526 27.40 -6.58 -12.56
CA ALA A 526 27.18 -7.38 -13.77
C ALA A 526 25.75 -7.22 -14.35
N VAL A 527 24.77 -6.89 -13.50
CA VAL A 527 23.36 -6.64 -13.90
C VAL A 527 23.00 -5.16 -13.92
N ALA A 528 23.95 -4.24 -13.72
CA ALA A 528 23.72 -2.81 -13.93
C ALA A 528 23.75 -2.45 -15.42
N ASP A 529 23.20 -1.28 -15.75
CA ASP A 529 23.29 -0.73 -17.10
C ASP A 529 24.77 -0.54 -17.48
N PRO A 530 25.19 -0.99 -18.68
CA PRO A 530 26.58 -0.92 -19.14
C PRO A 530 27.23 0.46 -18.99
N ARG A 531 26.47 1.56 -19.10
CA ARG A 531 26.96 2.93 -18.97
C ARG A 531 27.46 3.26 -17.57
N PHE A 532 26.89 2.62 -16.54
CA PHE A 532 27.21 2.90 -15.13
C PHE A 532 28.20 1.90 -14.51
N ARG A 533 28.49 0.76 -15.18
CA ARG A 533 29.40 -0.26 -14.65
C ARG A 533 30.80 0.27 -14.33
N PRO A 534 31.49 1.04 -15.21
CA PRO A 534 32.83 1.53 -14.92
C PRO A 534 32.90 2.39 -13.64
N ALA A 535 31.89 3.24 -13.42
CA ALA A 535 31.80 4.07 -12.22
C ALA A 535 31.57 3.22 -10.95
N LEU A 536 30.68 2.23 -11.02
CA LEU A 536 30.44 1.31 -9.90
C LEU A 536 31.68 0.45 -9.58
N GLU A 537 32.44 0.02 -10.59
CA GLU A 537 33.70 -0.71 -10.41
C GLU A 537 34.78 0.15 -9.76
N ALA A 538 34.88 1.42 -10.14
CA ALA A 538 35.78 2.38 -9.51
C ALA A 538 35.41 2.59 -8.02
N GLU A 539 34.12 2.74 -7.72
CA GLU A 539 33.62 2.82 -6.35
C GLU A 539 33.90 1.55 -5.54
N LEU A 540 33.73 0.36 -6.12
CA LEU A 540 34.10 -0.90 -5.46
C LEU A 540 35.60 -0.94 -5.09
N LYS A 541 36.49 -0.52 -5.99
CA LYS A 541 37.93 -0.41 -5.71
C LYS A 541 38.21 0.57 -4.58
N THR A 542 37.51 1.71 -4.56
CA THR A 542 37.61 2.71 -3.47
C THR A 542 37.17 2.13 -2.13
N LEU A 543 36.03 1.42 -2.08
CA LEU A 543 35.54 0.75 -0.87
C LEU A 543 36.53 -0.31 -0.35
N GLN A 544 37.14 -1.09 -1.26
CA GLN A 544 38.16 -2.07 -0.90
C GLN A 544 39.42 -1.44 -0.31
N ARG A 545 39.89 -0.33 -0.91
CA ARG A 545 41.04 0.44 -0.39
C ARG A 545 40.75 1.01 1.00
N ARG A 546 39.56 1.60 1.21
CA ARG A 546 39.15 2.11 2.53
C ARG A 546 39.14 1.02 3.59
N ARG A 547 38.65 -0.17 3.26
CA ARG A 547 38.68 -1.32 4.19
C ARG A 547 40.11 -1.75 4.53
N ALA A 548 41.03 -1.72 3.56
CA ALA A 548 42.43 -2.06 3.78
C ALA A 548 43.20 -0.99 4.58
N ALA A 549 42.77 0.28 4.48
CA ALA A 549 43.38 1.41 5.17
C ALA A 549 42.76 1.73 6.53
N ALA A 550 41.65 1.07 6.91
CA ALA A 550 41.02 1.28 8.21
C ALA A 550 41.98 0.80 9.31
N PRO A 551 42.37 1.67 10.27
CA PRO A 551 43.25 1.25 11.36
C PRO A 551 42.58 0.13 12.15
N ALA A 552 43.38 -0.88 12.53
CA ALA A 552 42.98 -1.85 13.52
C ALA A 552 42.94 -1.16 14.90
N SER A 553 41.85 -0.47 15.22
CA SER A 553 41.64 0.15 16.54
C SER A 553 40.15 0.24 16.81
N GLU A 554 39.59 -0.07 17.98
CA GLU A 554 39.99 -0.71 19.23
C GLU A 554 38.67 -1.27 19.78
N SER A 555 38.69 -2.45 20.40
CA SER A 555 37.52 -3.14 20.96
C SER A 555 36.88 -2.41 22.13
#